data_AF-A0A402BIQ2-F1
#
_entry.id   AF-A0A402BIQ2-F1
#
_cell.length_a   1.000
_cell.length_b   1.000
_cell.length_c   1.000
_cell.angle_alpha   90.00
_cell.angle_beta   90.00
_cell.angle_gamma   90.00
#
_symmetry.space_group_name_H-M   'P 1'
#
loop_
_entity.id
_entity.type
_entity.pdbx_description
1 polymer ?
#
loop_
_entity_poly.entity_id
_entity_poly.type
_entity_poly.pdbx_seq_one_letter_code
_entity_poly.pdbx_strand_id
1 'polypeptide(L)' 'MRGGPAPVRAYITELLDAVLAGKINPGRVFDFTTDLDHIIDAYAAMNERRAIKSLVKVGEI' A
#
# COMPACT_ATOMS: atom_id res chain seq x y z
N MET A 1 10.53 -24.35 -2.64
CA MET A 1 10.20 -22.91 -2.68
C MET A 1 11.49 -22.10 -2.75
N ARG A 2 11.58 -21.08 -3.62
CA ARG A 2 12.66 -20.09 -3.57
C ARG A 2 12.21 -18.95 -2.66
N GLY A 3 12.79 -18.85 -1.47
CA GLY A 3 12.58 -17.71 -0.57
C GLY A 3 13.54 -16.57 -0.94
N GLY A 4 13.14 -15.33 -0.64
CA GLY A 4 13.98 -14.15 -0.87
C GLY A 4 13.16 -12.87 -1.06
N PRO A 5 13.82 -11.70 -1.00
CA PRO A 5 13.16 -10.44 -1.30
C PRO A 5 12.65 -10.42 -2.74
N ALA A 6 11.49 -9.80 -2.95
CA ALA A 6 10.96 -9.64 -4.30
C ALA A 6 11.91 -8.77 -5.15
N PRO A 7 12.24 -9.16 -6.39
CA PRO A 7 13.11 -8.37 -7.26
C PRO A 7 12.33 -7.19 -7.89
N VAL A 8 11.93 -6.22 -7.08
CA VAL A 8 11.02 -5.12 -7.46
C VAL A 8 11.45 -4.39 -8.75
N ARG A 9 12.76 -4.13 -8.92
CA ARG A 9 13.29 -3.43 -10.09
C ARG A 9 13.01 -4.15 -11.41
N ALA A 10 12.87 -5.48 -11.39
CA ALA A 10 12.55 -6.26 -12.58
C ALA A 10 11.11 -6.06 -13.07
N TYR A 11 10.20 -5.63 -12.18
CA TYR A 11 8.76 -5.53 -12.48
C TYR A 11 8.22 -4.10 -12.46
N ILE A 12 8.93 -3.16 -11.83
CA ILE A 12 8.38 -1.83 -11.55
C ILE A 12 8.00 -1.05 -12.81
N THR A 13 8.76 -1.15 -13.89
CA THR A 13 8.48 -0.41 -15.14
C THR A 13 7.13 -0.81 -15.74
N GLU A 14 6.90 -2.11 -15.94
CA GLU A 14 5.66 -2.63 -16.51
C GLU A 14 4.44 -2.36 -15.61
N LEU A 15 4.60 -2.59 -14.30
CA LEU A 15 3.50 -2.42 -13.35
C LEU A 15 3.14 -0.95 -13.15
N LEU A 16 4.11 -0.03 -13.17
CA LEU A 16 3.85 1.40 -13.09
C LEU A 16 3.03 1.87 -14.30
N ASP A 17 3.42 1.47 -15.51
CA ASP A 17 2.70 1.81 -16.73
C ASP A 17 1.25 1.29 -16.68
N ALA A 18 1.04 0.07 -16.18
CA ALA A 18 -0.29 -0.51 -16.03
C ALA A 18 -1.16 0.23 -15.00
N VAL A 19 -0.57 0.75 -13.91
CA VAL A 19 -1.27 1.59 -12.93
C VAL A 19 -1.65 2.94 -13.53
N LEU A 20 -0.71 3.62 -14.19
CA LEU A 20 -0.94 4.93 -14.79
C LEU A 20 -1.97 4.88 -15.94
N ALA A 21 -1.99 3.77 -16.69
CA ALA A 21 -2.99 3.51 -17.71
C ALA A 21 -4.35 3.05 -17.15
N GLY A 22 -4.50 2.93 -15.83
CA GLY A 22 -5.73 2.46 -15.18
C GLY A 22 -6.08 0.98 -15.42
N LYS A 23 -5.17 0.21 -16.02
CA LYS A 23 -5.37 -1.23 -16.30
C LYS A 23 -5.42 -2.06 -15.02
N ILE A 24 -4.64 -1.65 -14.01
CA ILE A 24 -4.70 -2.21 -12.65
C ILE A 24 -4.86 -1.08 -11.64
N ASN A 25 -5.60 -1.37 -10.57
CA ASN A 25 -6.00 -0.37 -9.57
C ASN A 25 -5.59 -0.82 -8.17
N PRO A 26 -4.27 -0.83 -7.85
CA PRO A 26 -3.78 -1.37 -6.58
C PRO A 26 -4.27 -0.56 -5.37
N GLY A 27 -4.62 0.72 -5.55
CA GLY A 27 -5.14 1.56 -4.47
C GLY A 27 -6.45 1.08 -3.84
N ARG A 28 -7.20 0.18 -4.50
CA ARG A 28 -8.46 -0.36 -3.97
C ARG A 28 -8.30 -1.19 -2.69
N VAL A 29 -7.08 -1.61 -2.36
CA VAL A 29 -6.82 -2.37 -1.13
C VAL A 29 -6.71 -1.48 0.10
N PHE A 30 -6.58 -0.16 -0.07
CA PHE A 30 -6.55 0.77 1.06
C PHE A 30 -7.95 0.92 1.64
N ASP A 31 -8.12 0.45 2.87
CA ASP A 31 -9.42 0.39 3.56
C ASP A 31 -9.42 1.12 4.91
N PHE A 32 -8.26 1.62 5.34
CA PHE A 32 -8.11 2.49 6.50
C PHE A 32 -7.21 3.66 6.14
N THR A 33 -7.57 4.88 6.53
CA THR A 33 -6.77 6.09 6.28
C THR A 33 -6.57 6.84 7.58
N THR A 34 -5.35 7.29 7.83
CA THR A 34 -4.98 8.09 8.99
C THR A 34 -3.84 9.06 8.64
N ASP A 35 -3.36 9.84 9.60
CA ASP A 35 -2.20 10.72 9.48
C ASP A 35 -1.00 10.23 10.30
N LEU A 36 0.09 11.00 10.30
CA LEU A 36 1.32 10.63 10.99
C LEU A 36 1.21 10.67 12.52
N ASP A 37 0.39 11.58 13.08
CA ASP A 37 0.17 11.70 14.52
C ASP A 37 -0.56 10.47 15.08
N HIS A 38 -1.34 9.79 14.22
CA HIS A 38 -2.12 8.60 14.54
C HIS A 38 -1.54 7.31 13.93
N ILE A 39 -0.21 7.25 13.70
CA ILE A 39 0.44 6.10 13.08
C ILE A 39 0.23 4.78 13.88
N ILE A 40 0.12 4.88 15.20
CA ILE A 40 -0.11 3.72 16.09
C ILE A 40 -1.45 3.05 15.76
N ASP A 41 -2.48 3.83 15.39
CA ASP A 41 -3.80 3.29 15.06
C ASP A 41 -3.77 2.46 13.76
N ALA A 42 -2.95 2.86 12.77
CA ALA A 42 -2.77 2.10 11.54
C ALA A 42 -2.13 0.72 11.83
N TYR A 43 -1.09 0.70 12.66
CA TYR A 43 -0.47 -0.56 13.08
C TYR A 43 -1.45 -1.45 13.86
N ALA A 44 -2.18 -0.89 14.82
CA ALA A 44 -3.18 -1.63 15.59
C ALA A 44 -4.29 -2.18 14.68
N ALA A 45 -4.80 -1.38 13.74
CA ALA A 45 -5.85 -1.78 12.80
C ALA A 45 -5.42 -2.97 11.92
N MET A 46 -4.17 -2.99 11.43
CA MET A 46 -3.65 -4.13 10.66
C MET A 46 -3.43 -5.37 11.54
N ASN A 47 -2.88 -5.18 12.75
CA ASN A 47 -2.61 -6.29 13.68
C ASN A 47 -3.91 -6.98 14.15
N GLU A 48 -4.94 -6.20 14.44
CA GLU A 48 -6.27 -6.67 14.86
C GLU A 48 -7.13 -7.12 13.67
N ARG A 49 -6.61 -7.05 12.45
CA ARG A 49 -7.32 -7.37 11.19
C ARG A 49 -8.60 -6.55 10.98
N ARG A 50 -8.62 -5.32 11.49
CA ARG A 50 -9.65 -4.31 11.15
C ARG A 50 -9.36 -3.58 9.84
N ALA A 51 -8.11 -3.63 9.37
CA ALA A 51 -7.67 -3.08 8.09
C ALA A 51 -6.82 -4.08 7.31
N ILE A 52 -7.02 -4.14 6.00
CA ILE A 52 -6.21 -4.88 5.03
C ILE A 52 -4.95 -4.07 4.69
N LYS A 53 -5.11 -2.78 4.40
CA LYS A 53 -3.99 -1.88 4.08
C LYS A 53 -4.29 -0.46 4.53
N SER A 54 -3.45 0.06 5.43
CA SER A 54 -3.57 1.44 5.89
C SER A 54 -2.83 2.42 4.97
N LEU A 55 -3.47 3.56 4.68
CA LEU A 55 -2.89 4.71 3.99
C LEU A 55 -2.59 5.82 5.02
N VAL A 56 -1.35 6.29 5.05
CA VAL A 56 -0.92 7.39 5.91
C VAL A 56 -0.80 8.67 5.07
N LYS A 57 -1.54 9.70 5.43
CA LYS A 57 -1.45 11.02 4.81
C LYS A 57 -0.42 11.87 5.57
N VAL A 58 0.55 12.41 4.85
CA VAL A 58 1.63 13.26 5.41
C VAL A 58 1.50 14.73 4.99
N GLY A 59 0.40 15.09 4.34
CA GLY A 59 0.09 16.42 3.84
C GLY A 59 -1.11 16.39 2.90
N GLU A 60 -1.58 17.58 2.51
CA GLU A 60 -2.55 17.76 1.44
C GLU A 60 -1.81 18.08 0.12
N ILE A 61 -2.42 17.66 -1.00
CA ILE A 61 -1.93 17.96 -2.36
C ILE A 61 -2.70 19.17 -2.88
#